data_AF-A0A1H3IGQ1-F1
#
_entry.id   AF-A0A1H3IGQ1-F1
#
_cell.length_a   1.000
_cell.length_b   1.000
_cell.length_c   1.000
_cell.angle_alpha   90.00
_cell.angle_beta   90.00
_cell.angle_gamma   90.00
#
_symmetry.space_group_name_H-M   'P 1'
#
loop_
_entity.id
_entity.type
_entity.pdbx_description
1 polymer ?
#
loop_
_entity_poly.entity_id
_entity_poly.type
_entity_poly.pdbx_seq_one_letter_code
_entity_poly.pdbx_strand_id
1 'polypeptide(L)'
;MLDLIDPLIALLTIAFGLFGFVAPRYTAGVLEMQPTDSTMGLSEIRASAGGLFVAIGVVCLATGAPWAYAMLGVAYAGASAGRAISMVVDKPPQPKALIWFAFEAIPAAWLIWTNWPG
;
A
#
# COMPACT_ATOMS: atom_id res chain seq x y z
N MET A 1 -9.18 22.04 -5.23
CA MET A 1 -9.18 21.49 -3.84
C MET A 1 -9.15 19.96 -3.86
N LEU A 2 -9.83 19.31 -4.81
CA LEU A 2 -9.62 17.89 -5.14
C LEU A 2 -8.20 17.60 -5.66
N ASP A 3 -7.54 18.59 -6.24
CA ASP A 3 -6.18 18.48 -6.81
C ASP A 3 -5.09 18.11 -5.78
N LEU A 4 -5.36 18.25 -4.48
CA LEU A 4 -4.39 17.93 -3.42
C LEU A 4 -4.57 16.51 -2.85
N ILE A 5 -5.71 15.86 -3.10
CA ILE A 5 -6.00 14.55 -2.51
C ILE A 5 -5.09 13.48 -3.10
N ASP A 6 -4.91 13.46 -4.43
CA ASP A 6 -4.11 12.43 -5.08
C ASP A 6 -2.62 12.52 -4.69
N PRO A 7 -1.98 13.71 -4.71
CA PRO A 7 -0.63 13.88 -4.17
C PRO A 7 -0.52 13.54 -2.69
N LEU A 8 -1.54 13.83 -1.88
CA LEU A 8 -1.53 13.48 -0.45
C LEU A 8 -1.57 11.95 -0.26
N ILE A 9 -2.38 11.24 -1.04
CA ILE A 9 -2.40 9.78 -1.03
C ILE A 9 -1.03 9.25 -1.42
N ALA A 10 -0.41 9.75 -2.49
CA ALA A 10 0.93 9.34 -2.90
C ALA A 10 1.99 9.63 -1.81
N LEU A 11 1.93 10.78 -1.14
CA LEU A 11 2.82 11.09 -0.01
C LEU A 11 2.63 10.10 1.16
N LEU A 12 1.38 9.75 1.50
CA LEU A 12 1.09 8.74 2.51
C LEU A 12 1.62 7.36 2.09
N THR A 13 1.45 6.97 0.82
CA THR A 13 2.00 5.74 0.27
C THR A 13 3.52 5.69 0.43
N ILE A 14 4.22 6.79 0.11
CA ILE A 14 5.67 6.89 0.31
C ILE A 14 6.02 6.77 1.79
N ALA A 15 5.33 7.50 2.67
CA ALA A 15 5.60 7.47 4.10
C ALA A 15 5.47 6.05 4.68
N PHE A 16 4.39 5.33 4.34
CA PHE A 16 4.20 3.94 4.75
C PHE A 16 5.23 2.99 4.13
N GLY A 17 5.53 3.16 2.83
CA GLY A 17 6.56 2.38 2.16
C GLY A 17 7.95 2.61 2.75
N LEU A 18 8.28 3.83 3.19
CA LEU A 18 9.57 4.13 3.82
C LEU A 18 9.79 3.37 5.14
N PHE A 19 8.73 3.13 5.93
CA PHE A 19 8.85 2.28 7.12
C PHE A 19 9.27 0.85 6.74
N GLY A 20 8.63 0.24 5.75
CA GLY A 20 9.03 -1.08 5.22
C GLY A 20 10.43 -1.07 4.58
N PHE A 21 10.75 0.00 3.86
CA PHE A 21 11.99 0.10 3.10
C PHE A 21 13.22 0.34 3.98
N VAL A 22 13.11 1.21 4.99
CA VAL A 22 14.23 1.59 5.86
C VAL A 22 14.29 0.71 7.11
N ALA A 23 13.14 0.46 7.74
CA ALA A 23 13.02 -0.21 9.04
C ALA A 23 12.19 -1.52 8.98
N PRO A 24 12.61 -2.54 8.20
CA PRO A 24 11.81 -3.75 7.96
C PRO A 24 11.50 -4.55 9.23
N ARG A 25 12.36 -4.50 10.26
CA ARG A 25 12.10 -5.16 11.55
C ARG A 25 10.95 -4.52 12.31
N TYR A 26 10.81 -3.19 12.23
CA TYR A 26 9.68 -2.48 12.82
C TYR A 26 8.39 -2.87 12.09
N THR A 27 8.42 -2.82 10.76
CA THR A 27 7.26 -3.23 9.93
C THR A 27 6.87 -4.68 10.16
N ALA A 28 7.85 -5.60 10.29
CA ALA A 28 7.57 -6.99 10.64
C ALA A 28 6.81 -7.10 11.97
N GLY A 29 7.24 -6.35 13.00
CA GLY A 29 6.56 -6.31 14.30
C GLY A 29 5.11 -5.79 14.21
N VAL A 30 4.88 -4.72 13.45
CA VAL A 30 3.52 -4.16 13.24
C VAL A 30 2.61 -5.16 12.52
N LEU A 31 3.16 -5.86 11.52
CA LEU A 31 2.46 -6.86 10.72
C LEU A 31 2.36 -8.23 11.42
N GLU A 32 2.88 -8.36 12.64
CA GLU A 32 2.95 -9.64 13.37
C GLU A 32 3.67 -10.74 12.57
N MET A 33 4.62 -10.33 11.73
CA MET A 33 5.49 -11.22 10.96
C MET A 33 6.76 -11.55 11.74
N GLN A 34 7.09 -12.83 11.82
CA GLN A 34 8.35 -13.31 12.38
C GLN A 34 9.17 -13.98 11.29
N PRO A 35 10.37 -13.46 10.93
CA PRO A 35 11.31 -14.17 10.07
C PRO A 35 11.68 -15.52 10.68
N THR A 36 11.79 -16.55 9.84
CA THR A 36 12.21 -17.90 10.24
C THR A 36 13.75 -18.00 10.25
N ASP A 37 14.34 -19.09 9.74
CA ASP A 37 15.78 -19.37 9.77
C ASP A 37 16.63 -18.44 8.89
N SER A 38 16.01 -17.56 8.11
CA SER A 38 16.71 -16.65 7.20
C SER A 38 16.18 -15.23 7.27
N THR A 39 16.98 -14.28 6.77
CA THR A 39 16.58 -12.87 6.64
C THR A 39 15.71 -12.59 5.41
N MET A 40 15.27 -13.63 4.68
CA MET A 40 14.49 -13.46 3.45
C MET A 40 13.19 -12.70 3.70
N GLY A 41 12.49 -12.95 4.81
CA GLY A 41 11.28 -12.21 5.17
C GLY A 41 11.52 -10.71 5.36
N LEU A 42 12.69 -10.30 5.88
CA LEU A 42 13.05 -8.88 5.96
C LEU A 42 13.38 -8.29 4.59
N SER A 43 13.96 -9.09 3.69
CA SER A 43 14.20 -8.70 2.30
C SER A 43 12.89 -8.45 1.56
N GLU A 44 11.91 -9.34 1.72
CA GLU A 44 10.57 -9.18 1.15
C GLU A 44 9.90 -7.91 1.65
N ILE A 45 9.95 -7.62 2.95
CA ILE A 45 9.38 -6.38 3.50
C ILE A 45 10.01 -5.14 2.86
N ARG A 46 11.34 -5.13 2.63
CA ARG A 46 12.00 -4.00 1.95
C ARG A 46 11.58 -3.87 0.50
N ALA A 47 11.36 -4.99 -0.20
CA ALA A 47 11.02 -5.00 -1.61
C ALA A 47 9.53 -4.71 -1.85
N SER A 48 8.65 -5.59 -1.37
CA SER A 48 7.22 -5.60 -1.70
C SER A 48 6.39 -4.64 -0.84
N ALA A 49 6.64 -4.59 0.47
CA ALA A 49 5.94 -3.69 1.39
C ALA A 49 6.58 -2.29 1.48
N GLY A 50 7.79 -2.12 0.96
CA GLY A 50 8.58 -0.89 1.08
C GLY A 50 8.86 -0.22 -0.25
N GLY A 51 9.94 -0.63 -0.90
CA GLY A 51 10.51 -0.02 -2.09
C GLY A 51 9.52 0.08 -3.26
N LEU A 52 8.65 -0.91 -3.44
CA LEU A 52 7.59 -0.88 -4.45
C LEU A 52 6.65 0.30 -4.25
N PHE A 53 6.10 0.47 -3.05
CA PHE A 53 5.19 1.57 -2.72
C PHE A 53 5.88 2.93 -2.76
N VAL A 54 7.12 3.01 -2.30
CA VAL A 54 7.93 4.24 -2.40
C VAL A 54 8.12 4.64 -3.86
N ALA A 55 8.54 3.70 -4.71
CA ALA A 55 8.81 3.98 -6.13
C ALA A 55 7.54 4.43 -6.87
N ILE A 56 6.40 3.73 -6.68
CA ILE A 56 5.13 4.10 -7.30
C ILE A 56 4.69 5.49 -6.85
N GLY A 57 4.72 5.78 -5.55
CA GLY A 57 4.35 7.10 -5.03
C GLY A 57 5.25 8.22 -5.55
N VAL A 58 6.57 7.98 -5.63
CA VAL A 58 7.52 8.96 -6.21
C VAL A 58 7.19 9.22 -7.68
N VAL A 59 6.87 8.21 -8.48
CA VAL A 59 6.46 8.39 -9.88
C VAL A 59 5.17 9.20 -9.99
N CYS A 60 4.19 8.97 -9.11
CA CYS A 60 2.95 9.76 -9.08
C CYS A 60 3.24 11.25 -8.86
N LEU A 61 4.08 11.58 -7.86
CA LEU A 61 4.43 12.96 -7.55
C LEU A 61 5.33 13.61 -8.62
N ALA A 62 6.28 12.84 -9.18
CA ALA A 62 7.21 13.34 -10.17
C ALA A 62 6.54 13.62 -11.52
N THR A 63 5.60 12.76 -11.93
CA THR A 63 4.89 12.93 -13.21
C THR A 63 3.66 13.82 -13.10
N GLY A 64 3.00 13.82 -11.94
CA GLY A 64 1.71 14.49 -11.76
C GLY A 64 0.61 13.97 -12.69
N ALA A 65 0.83 12.83 -13.35
CA ALA A 65 0.00 12.38 -14.44
C ALA A 65 -1.17 11.51 -13.94
N PRO A 66 -2.41 11.72 -14.43
CA PRO A 66 -3.56 10.95 -13.97
C PRO A 66 -3.37 9.43 -14.08
N TRP A 67 -2.81 8.95 -15.19
CA TRP A 67 -2.55 7.52 -15.37
C TRP A 67 -1.66 6.90 -14.28
N ALA A 68 -0.74 7.68 -13.70
CA ALA A 68 0.14 7.19 -12.63
C ALA A 68 -0.63 7.00 -11.33
N TYR A 69 -1.50 7.96 -10.99
CA TYR A 69 -2.41 7.87 -9.85
C TYR A 69 -3.45 6.77 -10.03
N ALA A 70 -3.99 6.59 -11.24
CA ALA A 70 -4.88 5.47 -11.56
C ALA A 70 -4.17 4.11 -11.33
N MET A 71 -2.92 3.97 -11.76
CA MET A 71 -2.12 2.76 -11.48
C MET A 71 -1.89 2.53 -9.99
N LEU A 72 -1.60 3.59 -9.21
CA LEU A 72 -1.52 3.48 -7.75
C LEU A 72 -2.86 3.00 -7.15
N GLY A 73 -3.98 3.50 -7.66
CA GLY A 73 -5.32 3.04 -7.30
C GLY A 73 -5.52 1.55 -7.59
N VAL A 74 -5.10 1.07 -8.77
CA VAL A 74 -5.13 -0.36 -9.12
C VAL A 74 -4.25 -1.19 -8.20
N ALA A 75 -3.06 -0.71 -7.83
CA ALA A 75 -2.19 -1.41 -6.87
C ALA A 75 -2.87 -1.55 -5.50
N TYR A 76 -3.51 -0.49 -4.99
CA TYR A 76 -4.30 -0.54 -3.76
C TYR A 76 -5.55 -1.43 -3.88
N ALA A 77 -6.19 -1.49 -5.05
CA ALA A 77 -7.29 -2.41 -5.30
C ALA A 77 -6.83 -3.87 -5.20
N GLY A 78 -5.66 -4.20 -5.76
CA GLY A 78 -5.05 -5.53 -5.62
C GLY A 78 -4.74 -5.88 -4.16
N ALA A 79 -4.17 -4.94 -3.40
CA ALA A 79 -3.90 -5.12 -1.98
C ALA A 79 -5.18 -5.36 -1.15
N SER A 80 -6.21 -4.52 -1.35
CA SER A 80 -7.49 -4.65 -0.65
C SER A 80 -8.25 -5.93 -1.03
N ALA A 81 -8.14 -6.39 -2.28
CA ALA A 81 -8.68 -7.69 -2.70
C ALA A 81 -7.99 -8.84 -1.97
N GLY A 82 -6.66 -8.83 -1.87
CA GLY A 82 -5.90 -9.81 -1.10
C GLY A 82 -6.30 -9.80 0.38
N ARG A 83 -6.50 -8.61 0.96
CA ARG A 83 -6.98 -8.44 2.33
C ARG A 83 -8.39 -9.02 2.53
N ALA A 84 -9.31 -8.74 1.61
CA ALA A 84 -10.67 -9.26 1.66
C ALA A 84 -10.71 -10.79 1.59
N ILE A 85 -9.89 -11.40 0.72
CA ILE A 85 -9.73 -12.86 0.66
C ILE A 85 -9.19 -13.38 1.99
N SER A 86 -8.15 -12.75 2.54
CA SER A 86 -7.54 -13.17 3.81
C SER A 86 -8.51 -13.09 4.99
N MET A 87 -9.38 -12.08 5.04
CA MET A 87 -10.41 -11.96 6.06
C MET A 87 -11.38 -13.15 6.11
N VAL A 88 -11.64 -13.77 4.95
CA VAL A 88 -12.53 -14.94 4.82
C VAL A 88 -11.77 -16.25 5.00
N VAL A 89 -10.60 -16.38 4.36
CA VAL A 89 -9.83 -17.63 4.29
C VAL A 89 -8.97 -17.82 5.55
N ASP A 90 -8.16 -16.83 5.90
CA ASP A 90 -7.18 -16.92 6.99
C ASP A 90 -7.75 -16.44 8.33
N LYS A 91 -8.86 -15.70 8.31
CA LYS A 91 -9.58 -15.17 9.48
C LYS A 91 -8.66 -14.45 10.49
N PRO A 92 -7.84 -13.48 10.07
CA PRO A 92 -7.04 -12.66 10.97
C PRO A 92 -7.94 -11.90 11.97
N PRO A 93 -7.35 -11.28 13.02
CA PRO A 93 -8.08 -10.39 13.93
C PRO A 93 -8.89 -9.34 13.16
N GLN A 94 -10.21 -9.54 13.10
CA GLN A 94 -11.09 -8.83 12.18
C GLN A 94 -11.07 -7.31 12.36
N PRO A 95 -11.01 -6.74 13.58
CA PRO A 95 -10.90 -5.29 13.74
C PRO A 95 -9.65 -4.71 13.07
N LYS A 96 -8.49 -5.37 13.25
CA LYS A 96 -7.22 -4.93 12.66
C LYS A 96 -7.25 -5.09 11.14
N ALA A 97 -7.74 -6.22 10.64
CA ALA A 97 -7.83 -6.50 9.22
C ALA A 97 -8.78 -5.52 8.49
N LEU A 98 -9.91 -5.17 9.11
CA LEU A 98 -10.87 -4.23 8.55
C LEU A 98 -10.31 -2.81 8.45
N ILE A 99 -9.52 -2.38 9.44
CA ILE A 99 -8.82 -1.08 9.39
C ILE A 99 -7.86 -1.04 8.19
N TRP A 100 -7.00 -2.05 8.04
CA TRP A 100 -6.08 -2.13 6.90
C TRP A 100 -6.82 -2.21 5.56
N PHE A 101 -7.88 -3.00 5.48
CA PHE A 101 -8.74 -3.07 4.31
C PHE A 101 -9.30 -1.69 3.93
N ALA A 102 -9.82 -0.93 4.90
CA ALA A 102 -10.34 0.41 4.63
C ALA A 102 -9.23 1.37 4.15
N PHE A 103 -8.03 1.30 4.75
CA PHE A 103 -6.85 2.06 4.33
C PHE A 103 -6.38 1.73 2.91
N GLU A 104 -6.67 0.53 2.40
CA GLU A 104 -6.32 0.12 1.03
C GLU A 104 -7.47 0.42 0.05
N ALA A 105 -8.71 0.08 0.42
CA ALA A 105 -9.88 0.15 -0.46
C ALA A 105 -10.35 1.59 -0.72
N ILE A 106 -10.27 2.49 0.27
CA ILE A 106 -10.73 3.88 0.12
C ILE A 106 -9.83 4.64 -0.88
N PRO A 107 -8.49 4.64 -0.74
CA PRO A 107 -7.61 5.26 -1.74
C PRO A 107 -7.72 4.59 -3.11
N ALA A 108 -7.91 3.26 -3.17
CA ALA A 108 -8.12 2.55 -4.42
C ALA A 108 -9.33 3.10 -5.18
N ALA A 109 -10.49 3.12 -4.51
CA ALA A 109 -11.74 3.58 -5.12
C ALA A 109 -11.64 5.05 -5.55
N TRP A 110 -11.05 5.90 -4.71
CA TRP A 110 -10.84 7.31 -5.01
C TRP A 110 -9.96 7.51 -6.25
N LEU A 111 -8.73 7.00 -6.22
CA LEU A 111 -7.75 7.23 -7.28
C LEU A 111 -8.21 6.64 -8.63
N ILE A 112 -8.85 5.48 -8.62
CA ILE A 112 -9.43 4.90 -9.84
C ILE A 112 -10.54 5.81 -10.35
N TRP A 113 -11.50 6.18 -9.50
CA TRP A 113 -12.64 6.97 -9.94
C TRP A 113 -12.25 8.35 -10.51
N THR A 114 -11.25 9.00 -9.92
CA THR A 114 -10.82 10.35 -10.35
C THR A 114 -9.83 10.36 -11.49
N ASN A 115 -9.04 9.29 -11.68
CA ASN A 115 -7.94 9.28 -12.64
C ASN A 115 -8.03 8.21 -13.74
N TRP A 116 -9.05 7.35 -13.73
CA TRP A 116 -9.20 6.32 -14.76
C TRP A 116 -9.29 6.95 -16.16
N PRO A 117 -8.56 6.44 -17.15
CA PRO A 117 -8.65 6.93 -18.52
C PRO A 117 -10.06 6.68 -19.06
N GLY A 118 -10.79 7.77 -19.30
CA GLY A 118 -12.13 7.81 -19.90
C GLY A 118 -12.23 8.92 -20.92
#